data_AF-A0A1B0FDC6-F1
#
_entry.id   AF-A0A1B0FDC6-F1
#
_cell.length_a   1.000
_cell.length_b   1.000
_cell.length_c   1.000
_cell.angle_alpha   90.00
_cell.angle_beta   90.00
_cell.angle_gamma   90.00
#
_symmetry.space_group_name_H-M   'P 1'
#
loop_
_entity.id
_entity.type
_entity.pdbx_description
1 polymer ?
#
loop_
_entity_poly.entity_id
_entity_poly.type
_entity_poly.pdbx_seq_one_letter_code
_entity_poly.pdbx_strand_id
1 'polypeptide(L)'
;MITFPCGYHAGFNHGFNCAETTNFAMERWIEYGKHASQCTRSDNVVKISMDTFVKRFQPERYEDWLAGTHYGQYPEQHLLR
;
A
#
# COMPACT_ATOMS: atom_id res chain seq x y z
N MET A 1 -10.75 15.43 -1.22
CA MET A 1 -9.54 15.12 -0.42
C MET A 1 -8.89 13.88 -1.01
N ILE A 2 -7.56 13.85 -1.13
CA ILE A 2 -6.81 12.66 -1.57
C ILE A 2 -5.81 12.33 -0.47
N THR A 3 -5.76 11.06 -0.07
CA THR A 3 -4.78 10.53 0.87
C THR A 3 -3.81 9.63 0.10
N PHE A 4 -2.51 9.80 0.36
CA PHE A 4 -1.46 9.07 -0.35
C PHE A 4 -1.08 7.78 0.40
N PRO A 5 -0.43 6.81 -0.26
CA PRO A 5 0.04 5.58 0.39
C PRO A 5 0.88 5.88 1.63
N CYS A 6 0.61 5.20 2.75
CA CYS A 6 1.24 5.44 4.06
C CYS A 6 1.01 6.86 4.66
N GLY A 7 0.18 7.71 4.04
CA GLY A 7 -0.22 9.00 4.58
C GLY A 7 -1.27 8.88 5.68
N TYR A 8 -0.84 8.79 6.94
CA TYR A 8 -1.72 8.82 8.10
C TYR A 8 -2.54 10.12 8.15
N HIS A 9 -3.83 10.00 8.46
CA HIS A 9 -4.75 11.12 8.54
C HIS A 9 -5.85 10.86 9.58
N ALA A 10 -6.35 11.92 10.19
CA ALA A 10 -7.48 11.91 11.13
C ALA A 10 -8.26 13.23 10.98
N GLY A 11 -9.51 13.26 11.42
CA GLY A 11 -10.36 14.44 11.32
C GLY A 11 -11.70 14.26 12.04
N PHE A 12 -12.55 15.28 11.95
CA PHE A 12 -13.89 15.29 12.56
C PHE A 12 -14.90 16.04 11.68
N ASN A 13 -16.18 15.74 11.85
CA ASN A 13 -17.28 16.47 11.20
C ASN A 13 -17.78 17.58 12.12
N HIS A 14 -18.00 18.78 11.57
CA HIS A 14 -18.47 19.94 12.35
C HIS A 14 -20.00 19.97 12.52
N GLY A 15 -20.75 19.28 11.66
CA GLY A 15 -22.20 19.29 11.61
C GLY A 15 -22.73 18.25 10.63
N PHE A 16 -24.01 18.35 10.26
CA PHE A 16 -24.65 17.43 9.33
C PHE A 16 -23.99 17.45 7.95
N ASN A 17 -23.59 16.28 7.44
CA ASN A 17 -23.01 16.12 6.11
C ASN A 17 -23.25 14.71 5.53
N CYS A 18 -22.80 14.52 4.29
CA CYS A 18 -22.75 13.24 3.60
C CYS A 18 -21.46 13.20 2.76
N ALA A 19 -20.74 12.08 2.76
CA ALA A 19 -19.51 11.90 2.01
C ALA A 19 -19.40 10.47 1.45
N GLU A 20 -18.82 10.34 0.27
CA GLU A 20 -18.49 9.09 -0.40
C GLU A 20 -16.97 8.97 -0.55
N THR A 21 -16.43 7.74 -0.48
CA THR A 21 -14.99 7.49 -0.60
C THR A 21 -14.70 6.13 -1.21
N THR A 22 -13.53 6.01 -1.84
CA THR A 22 -12.98 4.73 -2.32
C THR A 22 -11.45 4.78 -2.30
N ASN A 23 -10.81 3.61 -2.28
CA ASN A 23 -9.38 3.49 -2.49
C ASN A 23 -9.07 3.23 -3.97
N PHE A 24 -7.92 3.71 -4.43
CA PHE A 24 -7.39 3.46 -5.76
C PHE A 24 -5.87 3.29 -5.68
N ALA A 25 -5.27 2.79 -6.75
CA ALA A 25 -3.83 2.53 -6.81
C ALA A 25 -3.22 3.03 -8.12
N MET A 26 -1.94 3.39 -8.06
CA MET A 26 -1.05 3.64 -9.20
C MET A 26 0.16 2.72 -9.07
N GLU A 27 1.00 2.56 -10.11
CA GLU A 27 2.18 1.68 -10.05
C GLU A 27 3.11 1.96 -8.86
N ARG A 28 3.26 3.24 -8.47
CA ARG A 28 4.04 3.64 -7.29
C ARG A 28 3.56 2.99 -5.98
N TRP A 29 2.28 2.62 -5.88
CA TRP A 29 1.70 1.96 -4.69
C TRP A 29 2.24 0.54 -4.50
N ILE A 30 2.71 -0.14 -5.55
CA ILE A 30 3.14 -1.55 -5.48
C ILE A 30 4.25 -1.75 -4.44
N GLU A 31 5.21 -0.83 -4.34
CA GLU A 31 6.24 -0.87 -3.31
C GLU A 31 5.65 -0.75 -1.89
N TYR A 32 4.66 0.13 -1.68
CA TYR A 32 3.97 0.23 -0.39
C TYR A 32 3.17 -1.03 -0.07
N GLY A 33 2.48 -1.59 -1.05
CA GLY A 33 1.69 -2.83 -0.89
C GLY A 33 2.54 -4.02 -0.47
N LYS A 34 3.73 -4.18 -1.06
CA LYS A 34 4.71 -5.22 -0.68
C LYS A 34 5.23 -5.08 0.75
N HIS A 35 5.35 -3.85 1.26
CA HIS A 35 5.92 -3.55 2.58
C HIS A 35 4.86 -3.31 3.67
N ALA A 36 3.57 -3.33 3.32
CA ALA A 36 2.50 -2.99 4.24
C ALA A 36 2.44 -3.98 5.42
N SER A 37 2.59 -3.46 6.64
CA SER A 37 2.33 -4.25 7.84
C SER A 37 0.84 -4.55 7.97
N GLN A 38 0.49 -5.83 8.10
CA GLN A 38 -0.90 -6.28 8.17
C GLN A 38 -1.32 -6.53 9.62
N CYS A 39 -2.60 -6.29 9.92
CA CYS A 39 -3.17 -6.67 11.19
C CYS A 39 -3.20 -8.21 11.32
N THR A 40 -2.70 -8.72 12.45
CA THR A 40 -2.63 -10.17 12.77
C THR A 40 -3.66 -10.61 13.80
N ARG A 41 -4.52 -9.68 14.26
CA ARG A 41 -5.45 -9.89 15.38
C ARG A 41 -6.87 -10.23 14.97
N SER A 42 -7.17 -10.15 13.67
CA SER A 42 -8.48 -10.43 13.11
C SER A 42 -8.32 -11.06 11.74
N ASP A 43 -9.17 -12.03 11.43
CA ASP A 43 -9.21 -12.70 10.14
C ASP A 43 -10.04 -11.92 9.10
N ASN A 44 -10.89 -10.99 9.56
CA ASN A 44 -11.75 -10.17 8.70
C ASN A 44 -11.07 -8.83 8.32
N VAL A 45 -9.82 -8.89 7.90
CA VAL A 45 -9.04 -7.72 7.46
C VAL A 45 -8.83 -7.78 5.95
N VAL A 46 -8.74 -6.62 5.30
CA VAL A 46 -8.46 -6.56 3.86
C VAL A 46 -7.00 -6.97 3.62
N LYS A 47 -6.81 -8.08 2.91
CA LYS A 47 -5.51 -8.54 2.41
C LYS A 47 -5.61 -8.70 0.91
N ILE A 48 -4.75 -8.00 0.18
CA ILE A 48 -4.68 -8.08 -1.28
C ILE A 48 -3.38 -8.80 -1.64
N SER A 49 -3.47 -9.86 -2.43
CA SER A 49 -2.26 -10.53 -2.95
C SER A 49 -1.50 -9.58 -3.86
N MET A 50 -0.22 -9.36 -3.57
CA MET A 50 0.63 -8.50 -4.39
C MET A 50 1.12 -9.18 -5.67
N ASP A 51 0.92 -10.50 -5.80
CA ASP A 51 1.44 -11.34 -6.88
C ASP A 51 1.13 -10.81 -8.28
N THR A 52 -0.16 -10.59 -8.57
CA THR A 52 -0.63 -10.09 -9.87
C THR A 52 0.03 -8.75 -10.23
N PHE A 53 0.24 -7.88 -9.24
CA PHE A 53 0.78 -6.55 -9.48
C PHE A 53 2.30 -6.61 -9.72
N VAL A 54 3.04 -7.38 -8.93
CA VAL A 54 4.49 -7.53 -9.12
C VAL A 54 4.76 -8.22 -10.45
N LYS A 55 4.05 -9.31 -10.75
CA LYS A 55 4.20 -10.04 -12.01
C LYS A 55 3.92 -9.17 -13.24
N ARG A 56 2.92 -8.29 -13.16
CA ARG A 56 2.50 -7.45 -14.29
C ARG A 56 3.38 -6.21 -14.48
N PHE A 57 3.72 -5.52 -13.39
CA PHE A 57 4.33 -4.20 -13.43
C PHE A 57 5.81 -4.17 -13.00
N GLN A 58 6.33 -5.27 -12.44
CA GLN A 58 7.73 -5.43 -12.04
C GLN A 58 8.25 -6.84 -12.40
N PRO A 59 8.04 -7.33 -13.64
CA PRO A 59 8.34 -8.71 -14.02
C PRO A 59 9.81 -9.08 -13.80
N GLU A 60 10.72 -8.12 -13.98
CA GLU A 60 12.16 -8.29 -13.78
C GLU A 60 12.56 -8.52 -12.32
N ARG A 61 11.68 -8.21 -11.36
CA ARG A 61 11.88 -8.40 -9.91
C ARG A 61 11.02 -9.51 -9.32
N TYR A 62 10.18 -10.16 -10.13
CA TYR A 62 9.17 -11.08 -9.64
C TYR A 62 9.78 -12.30 -8.96
N GLU A 63 10.77 -12.94 -9.59
CA GLU A 63 11.47 -14.10 -9.03
C GLU A 63 12.23 -13.74 -7.74
N ASP A 64 12.94 -12.60 -7.72
CA ASP A 64 13.65 -12.12 -6.52
C ASP A 64 12.68 -11.78 -5.37
N TRP A 65 11.51 -11.24 -5.70
CA TRP A 65 10.46 -10.94 -4.73
C TRP A 65 9.85 -12.22 -4.15
N LEU A 66 9.55 -13.22 -4.98
CA LEU A 66 9.08 -14.54 -4.52
C LEU A 66 10.11 -15.25 -3.64
N ALA A 67 11.40 -15.13 -3.98
CA ALA A 67 12.50 -15.64 -3.17
C ALA A 67 12.71 -14.86 -1.86
N GLY A 68 12.05 -13.72 -1.67
CA GLY A 68 12.19 -12.85 -0.51
C GLY A 68 13.55 -12.16 -0.42
N THR A 69 14.33 -12.14 -1.51
CA THR A 69 15.69 -11.60 -1.55
C THR A 69 15.71 -10.10 -1.83
N HIS A 70 14.74 -9.57 -2.57
CA HIS A 70 14.69 -8.16 -2.92
C HIS A 70 13.27 -7.62 -3.07
N TYR A 71 12.80 -6.85 -2.08
CA TYR A 71 11.47 -6.24 -2.09
C TYR A 71 11.40 -4.93 -2.90
N GLY A 72 12.52 -4.36 -3.34
CA GLY A 72 12.58 -2.98 -3.86
C GLY A 72 12.85 -1.96 -2.74
N GLN A 73 13.32 -0.77 -3.11
CA GLN A 73 13.51 0.31 -2.14
C GLN A 73 12.15 0.91 -1.76
N TYR A 74 11.90 1.05 -0.46
CA TYR A 74 10.69 1.71 0.00
C TYR A 74 10.72 3.19 -0.44
N PRO A 75 9.64 3.72 -1.07
CA PRO A 75 9.74 4.94 -1.88
C PRO A 75 10.19 6.19 -1.11
N GLU A 76 9.99 6.22 0.20
CA GLU A 76 10.33 7.35 1.07
C GLU A 76 11.55 7.09 1.99
N GLN A 77 12.35 6.05 1.71
CA GLN A 77 13.57 5.76 2.51
C GLN A 77 14.54 6.95 2.61
N HIS A 78 14.54 7.85 1.63
CA HIS A 78 15.40 9.03 1.61
C HIS A 78 14.91 10.17 2.52
N LEU A 79 13.64 10.15 2.95
CA LEU A 79 13.05 11.17 3.83
C LEU A 79 13.26 10.89 5.32
N LEU A 80 13.79 9.71 5.67
CA LEU A 80 14.09 9.28 7.04
C LEU A 80 15.56 9.55 7.44
N ARG A 81 16.26 10.43 6.71
CA ARG A 81 17.61 10.90 7.04
C ARG A 81 17.58 12.25 7.72
#